data_AF-A0A948XAA6-F1
#
_entry.id   AF-A0A948XAA6-F1
#
_cell.length_a   1.000
_cell.length_b   1.000
_cell.length_c   1.000
_cell.angle_alpha   90.00
_cell.angle_beta   90.00
_cell.angle_gamma   90.00
#
_symmetry.space_group_name_H-M   'P 1'
#
loop_
_entity.id
_entity.type
_entity.pdbx_description
1 polymer ?
#
loop_
_entity_poly.entity_id
_entity_poly.type
_entity_poly.pdbx_seq_one_letter_code
_entity_poly.pdbx_strand_id
1 'polypeptide(L)' 'MAKGKFERKKPHVNVGTIGHVDHGKTTLTAAITTILAAKFGGEAKAY' A
#
# COMPACT_ATOMS: atom_id res chain seq x y z
N MET A 1 -24.14 -3.90 1.85
CA MET A 1 -23.74 -3.69 3.26
C MET A 1 -22.81 -2.48 3.31
N ALA A 2 -23.17 -1.43 4.04
CA ALA A 2 -22.29 -0.27 4.17
C ALA A 2 -20.98 -0.71 4.86
N LYS A 3 -19.83 -0.43 4.24
CA LYS A 3 -18.53 -0.62 4.90
C LYS A 3 -18.55 0.24 6.16
N GLY A 4 -18.24 -0.36 7.31
CA GLY A 4 -18.20 0.35 8.59
C GLY A 4 -17.29 1.58 8.54
N LYS A 5 -17.55 2.57 9.40
CA LYS A 5 -16.70 3.75 9.52
C LYS A 5 -15.28 3.31 9.90
N PHE A 6 -14.29 3.72 9.13
CA PHE A 6 -12.89 3.40 9.42
C PHE A 6 -12.43 4.14 10.68
N GLU A 7 -11.98 3.41 11.69
CA GLU A 7 -11.40 3.97 12.91
C GLU A 7 -9.87 3.97 12.84
N ARG A 8 -9.27 5.16 12.90
CA ARG A 8 -7.80 5.35 12.89
C ARG A 8 -7.19 5.11 14.28
N LYS A 9 -7.09 3.84 14.69
CA LYS A 9 -6.49 3.48 16.00
C LYS A 9 -4.96 3.37 15.97
N LYS A 10 -4.38 3.10 14.80
CA LYS A 10 -2.93 2.95 14.63
C LYS A 10 -2.28 4.30 14.31
N PRO A 11 -1.00 4.51 14.70
CA PRO A 11 -0.23 5.66 14.23
C PRO A 11 -0.26 5.76 12.70
N HIS A 12 -0.43 6.97 12.18
CA HIS A 12 -0.54 7.24 10.75
C HIS A 12 0.64 8.07 10.28
N VAL A 13 1.18 7.73 9.11
CA VAL A 13 2.29 8.45 8.49
C VAL A 13 1.96 8.71 7.01
N ASN A 14 2.17 9.95 6.56
CA ASN A 14 2.06 10.31 5.15
C ASN A 14 3.38 9.99 4.45
N VAL A 15 3.34 9.18 3.38
CA VAL A 15 4.53 8.74 2.64
C VAL A 15 4.29 8.81 1.13
N GLY A 16 5.38 8.86 0.35
CA GLY A 16 5.35 8.83 -1.11
C GLY A 16 6.65 8.30 -1.70
N THR A 17 6.61 7.81 -2.94
CA THR A 17 7.77 7.31 -3.69
C THR A 17 8.16 8.31 -4.78
N ILE A 18 9.37 8.87 -4.71
CA ILE A 18 9.87 9.91 -5.64
C ILE A 18 11.18 9.46 -6.33
N GLY A 19 11.55 10.08 -7.45
CA GLY A 19 12.79 9.76 -8.19
C GLY A 19 12.67 9.87 -9.72
N HIS A 20 13.79 9.63 -10.42
CA HIS A 20 13.92 9.74 -11.89
C HIS A 20 13.04 8.73 -12.66
N VAL A 21 12.69 9.05 -13.92
CA VAL A 21 11.95 8.14 -14.80
C VAL A 21 12.64 6.78 -14.90
N ASP A 22 11.85 5.71 -15.05
CA ASP A 22 12.32 4.32 -15.16
C ASP A 22 13.05 3.71 -13.95
N HIS A 23 13.19 4.43 -12.83
CA HIS A 23 13.75 3.89 -11.58
C HIS A 23 12.76 3.01 -10.77
N GLY A 24 11.67 2.55 -11.39
CA GLY A 24 10.80 1.54 -10.78
C GLY A 24 9.92 2.01 -9.61
N LYS A 25 9.59 3.31 -9.51
CA LYS A 25 8.73 3.84 -8.43
C LYS A 25 7.38 3.10 -8.34
N THR A 26 6.69 2.93 -9.47
CA THR A 26 5.42 2.22 -9.56
C THR A 26 5.56 0.75 -9.17
N THR A 27 6.59 0.08 -9.69
CA THR A 27 6.89 -1.32 -9.37
C THR A 27 7.18 -1.52 -7.88
N LEU A 28 7.94 -0.60 -7.28
CA LEU A 28 8.25 -0.63 -5.85
C LEU A 28 6.98 -0.44 -5.00
N THR A 29 6.11 0.51 -5.35
CA THR A 29 4.84 0.71 -4.65
C THR A 29 3.95 -0.54 -4.71
N ALA A 30 3.85 -1.20 -5.87
CA ALA A 30 3.10 -2.45 -6.03
C ALA A 30 3.71 -3.61 -5.23
N ALA A 31 5.04 -3.70 -5.17
CA ALA A 31 5.72 -4.72 -4.36
C ALA A 31 5.47 -4.51 -2.87
N ILE A 32 5.53 -3.26 -2.38
CA ILE A 32 5.26 -2.92 -0.97
C ILE A 32 3.85 -3.40 -0.57
N THR A 33 2.83 -3.08 -1.35
CA THR A 33 1.44 -3.49 -1.02
C THR A 33 1.25 -5.00 -1.07
N THR A 34 1.84 -5.67 -2.07
CA THR A 34 1.76 -7.13 -2.23
C THR A 34 2.42 -7.88 -1.06
N ILE A 35 3.62 -7.48 -0.67
CA ILE A 35 4.36 -8.12 0.44
C ILE A 35 3.66 -7.89 1.78
N LEU A 36 3.14 -6.69 2.03
CA LEU A 36 2.41 -6.40 3.27
C LEU A 36 1.08 -7.18 3.35
N ALA A 37 0.38 -7.35 2.24
CA ALA A 37 -0.81 -8.20 2.17
C ALA A 37 -0.46 -9.67 2.46
N ALA A 38 0.63 -10.19 1.89
CA ALA A 38 1.09 -11.55 2.16
C ALA A 38 1.52 -11.75 3.63
N LYS A 39 2.17 -10.75 4.24
CA LYS A 39 2.70 -10.86 5.61
C LYS A 39 1.65 -10.65 6.70
N PHE A 40 0.74 -9.69 6.52
CA PHE A 40 -0.18 -9.24 7.57
C PHE A 40 -1.66 -9.54 7.26
N GLY A 41 -1.93 -10.21 6.14
CA GLY A 41 -3.28 -10.40 5.61
C GLY A 41 -3.73 -9.18 4.81
N GLY A 42 -4.44 -9.44 3.72
CA GLY A 42 -4.94 -8.42 2.80
C GLY A 42 -5.17 -9.00 1.41
N GLU A 43 -5.88 -8.25 0.57
CA GLU A 43 -6.12 -8.62 -0.82
C GLU A 43 -5.05 -7.94 -1.70
N ALA A 44 -4.17 -8.73 -2.29
CA ALA A 44 -3.26 -8.24 -3.33
C ALA A 44 -4.08 -7.93 -4.58
N LYS A 45 -3.89 -6.74 -5.15
CA LYS A 45 -4.51 -6.35 -6.41
C LYS A 45 -3.46 -6.32 -7.51
N ALA A 46 -3.82 -6.84 -8.68
CA ALA A 46 -3.01 -6.69 -9.88
C ALA A 46 -2.91 -5.20 -10.25
N TYR A 47 -1.76 -4.84 -10.83
CA TYR A 47 -1.51 -3.52 -11.41
C TYR A 47 -2.36 -3.31 -12.67
#